data_AF-A0A3N1H3U6-F1
#
_entry.id   AF-A0A3N1H3U6-F1
#
_cell.length_a   1.000
_cell.length_b   1.000
_cell.length_c   1.000
_cell.angle_alpha   90.00
_cell.angle_beta   90.00
_cell.angle_gamma   90.00
#
_symmetry.space_group_name_H-M   'P 1'
#
loop_
_entity.id
_entity.type
_entity.pdbx_description
1 polymer ?
#
loop_
_entity_poly.entity_id
_entity_poly.type
_entity_poly.pdbx_seq_one_letter_code
_entity_poly.pdbx_strand_id
1 'polypeptide(L)'
;MRPLTFSDGRGNAQQWLPDSPQSALDAFQDFLARHRGDDNSSFRIEDEENEEALVLRLDAGTVCRVKGTQDPRAEYRLVGNDGAHRRHVLMFVHGGFTALDDHGPWLPDAAALGRARLRVEFDGSVLRRTHPRELRRRLEILTRVDGREPITVDDVTRFGFGNGGGDTVNAWFTAGGRGLVVTFDHTSALNATDDPQAQAALYDGVPPDLLALVRDVPGTGTTLDVPHPDGGTSVAATGVFTFSGPCALADGLVARLQAAQLRIEDTGVGRLVENFLTMGDFTPAAVAESVEWWSAEAIERGFAATPGQEEPAPLDRRATERFCRLWADSGYNDRWDVHYVLFDGDTVEEAGEARDELLGVIRTLGLQRVDAPPGAATGEVWVRTDPRIDAELGHWS
;
A
#
# COMPACT_ATOMS: atom_id res chain seq x y z
N MET A 1 -12.69 40.53 -0.98
CA MET A 1 -12.30 39.49 -1.96
C MET A 1 -11.63 40.19 -3.12
N ARG A 2 -10.74 39.51 -3.84
CA ARG A 2 -9.95 40.05 -4.96
C ARG A 2 -10.47 39.50 -6.30
N PRO A 3 -10.24 40.19 -7.44
CA PRO A 3 -10.57 39.65 -8.75
C PRO A 3 -9.87 38.30 -9.00
N LEU A 4 -10.55 37.38 -9.69
CA LEU A 4 -9.99 36.09 -10.06
C LEU A 4 -10.21 35.85 -11.56
N THR A 5 -9.27 35.16 -12.20
CA THR A 5 -9.40 34.72 -13.59
C THR A 5 -9.53 33.20 -13.62
N PHE A 6 -10.65 32.71 -14.17
CA PHE A 6 -10.86 31.29 -14.42
C PHE A 6 -10.45 30.97 -15.85
N SER A 7 -9.72 29.88 -16.06
CA SER A 7 -9.36 29.42 -17.40
C SER A 7 -9.30 27.91 -17.51
N ASP A 8 -9.28 27.39 -18.74
CA ASP A 8 -9.16 25.96 -19.02
C ASP A 8 -8.03 25.62 -19.99
N GLY A 9 -7.78 24.33 -20.20
CA GLY A 9 -6.76 23.83 -21.12
C GLY A 9 -7.00 24.13 -22.60
N ARG A 10 -8.17 24.67 -22.96
CA ARG A 10 -8.54 25.03 -24.35
C ARG A 10 -8.50 26.53 -24.61
N GLY A 11 -8.08 27.31 -23.63
CA GLY A 11 -7.97 28.76 -23.76
C GLY A 11 -9.28 29.51 -23.54
N ASN A 12 -10.33 28.85 -23.02
CA ASN A 12 -11.48 29.60 -22.51
C ASN A 12 -11.08 30.31 -21.22
N ALA A 13 -11.54 31.55 -21.04
CA ALA A 13 -11.28 32.32 -19.83
C ALA A 13 -12.50 33.15 -19.41
N GLN A 14 -12.68 33.33 -18.11
CA GLN A 14 -13.71 34.16 -17.52
C GLN A 14 -13.15 34.89 -16.30
N GLN A 15 -13.32 36.21 -16.26
CA GLN A 15 -12.99 36.99 -15.07
C GLN A 15 -14.16 36.99 -14.09
N TRP A 16 -13.87 36.83 -12.80
CA TRP A 16 -14.80 37.04 -11.70
C TRP A 16 -14.39 38.25 -10.88
N LEU A 17 -15.35 39.11 -10.55
CA LEU A 17 -15.14 40.32 -9.75
C LEU A 17 -15.76 40.17 -8.35
N PRO A 18 -15.17 40.74 -7.30
CA PRO A 18 -15.70 40.67 -5.93
C PRO A 18 -17.14 41.14 -5.75
N ASP A 19 -17.57 42.11 -6.56
CA ASP A 19 -18.92 42.70 -6.52
C ASP A 19 -19.94 41.92 -7.37
N SER A 20 -19.53 40.77 -7.92
CA SER A 20 -20.43 39.90 -8.71
C SER A 20 -21.55 39.34 -7.82
N PRO A 21 -22.78 39.19 -8.35
CA PRO A 21 -23.91 38.65 -7.58
C PRO A 21 -23.73 37.18 -7.18
N GLN A 22 -22.86 36.45 -7.88
CA GLN A 22 -22.54 35.05 -7.63
C GLN A 22 -21.20 34.93 -6.89
N SER A 23 -21.11 33.99 -5.94
CA SER A 23 -19.84 33.70 -5.26
C SER A 23 -18.79 33.21 -6.27
N ALA A 24 -17.51 33.47 -6.00
CA ALA A 24 -16.42 32.98 -6.84
C ALA A 24 -16.43 31.44 -6.99
N LEU A 25 -16.80 30.71 -5.93
CA LEU A 25 -16.91 29.26 -5.99
C LEU A 25 -18.02 28.83 -6.96
N ASP A 26 -19.22 29.41 -6.84
CA ASP A 26 -20.35 29.02 -7.70
C ASP A 26 -20.06 29.43 -9.15
N ALA A 27 -19.46 30.61 -9.38
CA ALA A 27 -19.09 31.07 -10.71
C ALA A 27 -18.04 30.16 -11.36
N PHE A 28 -17.09 29.64 -10.57
CA PHE A 28 -16.12 28.65 -11.03
C PHE A 28 -16.77 27.30 -11.31
N GLN A 29 -17.75 26.87 -10.51
CA GLN A 29 -18.51 25.64 -10.77
C GLN A 29 -19.31 25.72 -12.07
N ASP A 30 -19.93 26.87 -12.34
CA ASP A 30 -20.63 27.10 -13.61
C ASP A 30 -19.66 27.14 -14.78
N PHE A 31 -18.45 27.69 -14.59
CA PHE A 31 -17.39 27.64 -15.58
C PHE A 31 -16.97 26.18 -15.86
N LEU A 32 -16.69 25.40 -14.82
CA LEU A 32 -16.39 23.97 -14.93
C LEU A 32 -17.49 23.21 -15.67
N ALA A 33 -18.76 23.39 -15.27
CA ALA A 33 -19.89 22.67 -15.86
C ALA A 33 -20.07 22.97 -17.35
N ARG A 34 -19.78 24.20 -17.77
CA ARG A 34 -19.87 24.62 -19.19
C ARG A 34 -18.73 24.10 -20.05
N HIS A 35 -17.53 24.02 -19.48
CA HIS A 35 -16.31 23.81 -20.26
C HIS A 35 -15.71 22.40 -20.10
N ARG A 36 -16.17 21.61 -19.13
CA ARG A 36 -15.75 20.22 -18.96
C ARG A 36 -16.21 19.36 -20.14
N GLY A 37 -15.30 18.52 -20.62
CA GLY A 37 -15.54 17.50 -21.64
C GLY A 37 -14.45 16.43 -21.56
N ASP A 38 -14.60 15.36 -22.33
CA ASP A 38 -13.65 14.22 -22.30
C ASP A 38 -12.21 14.64 -22.62
N ASP A 39 -12.05 15.66 -23.46
CA ASP A 39 -10.77 16.28 -23.85
C ASP A 39 -10.51 17.63 -23.15
N ASN A 40 -11.20 17.95 -22.05
CA ASN A 40 -10.90 19.12 -21.20
C ASN A 40 -11.00 18.78 -19.70
N SER A 41 -9.87 18.40 -19.12
CA SER A 41 -9.73 17.99 -17.73
C SER A 41 -8.93 18.99 -16.87
N SER A 42 -8.37 20.05 -17.46
CA SER A 42 -7.48 20.99 -16.80
C SER A 42 -8.12 22.37 -16.65
N PHE A 43 -8.24 22.84 -15.41
CA PHE A 43 -8.85 24.12 -15.07
C PHE A 43 -7.95 24.92 -14.14
N ARG A 44 -7.97 26.25 -14.26
CA ARG A 44 -7.12 27.16 -13.51
C ARG A 44 -7.95 28.27 -12.88
N ILE A 45 -7.61 28.63 -11.65
CA ILE A 45 -8.07 29.83 -10.96
C ILE A 45 -6.83 30.66 -10.65
N GLU A 46 -6.79 31.87 -11.16
CA GLU A 46 -5.65 32.76 -11.05
C GLU A 46 -6.01 34.01 -10.26
N ASP A 47 -5.11 34.36 -9.36
CA ASP A 47 -5.09 35.57 -8.57
C ASP A 47 -3.85 36.36 -8.98
N GLU A 48 -4.06 37.25 -9.95
CA GLU A 48 -3.01 38.05 -10.58
C GLU A 48 -2.33 38.98 -9.57
N GLU A 49 -3.08 39.48 -8.58
CA GLU A 49 -2.56 40.42 -7.58
C GLU A 49 -1.49 39.78 -6.68
N ASN A 50 -1.66 38.49 -6.35
CA ASN A 50 -0.70 37.75 -5.53
C ASN A 50 0.23 36.86 -6.34
N GLU A 51 0.13 36.87 -7.67
CA GLU A 51 0.83 35.93 -8.57
C GLU A 51 0.62 34.46 -8.16
N GLU A 52 -0.61 34.12 -7.77
CA GLU A 52 -0.99 32.78 -7.34
C GLU A 52 -1.95 32.15 -8.33
N ALA A 53 -1.77 30.86 -8.61
CA ALA A 53 -2.77 30.10 -9.34
C ALA A 53 -2.97 28.71 -8.77
N LEU A 54 -4.23 28.28 -8.75
CA LEU A 54 -4.63 26.91 -8.46
C LEU A 54 -5.03 26.23 -9.76
N VAL A 55 -4.37 25.14 -10.11
CA VAL A 55 -4.64 24.32 -11.30
C VAL A 55 -5.21 22.97 -10.87
N LEU A 56 -6.38 22.63 -11.37
CA LEU A 56 -7.05 21.35 -11.16
C LEU A 56 -6.86 20.48 -12.40
N ARG A 57 -6.38 19.25 -12.21
CA ARG A 57 -6.32 18.20 -13.24
C ARG A 57 -7.26 17.07 -12.82
N LEU A 58 -8.49 17.15 -13.31
CA LEU A 58 -9.62 16.33 -12.85
C LEU A 58 -9.45 14.85 -13.22
N ASP A 59 -8.96 14.58 -14.43
CA ASP A 59 -8.64 13.24 -14.94
C ASP A 59 -7.56 12.55 -14.11
N ALA A 60 -6.62 13.33 -13.61
CA ALA A 60 -5.45 12.84 -12.91
C ALA A 60 -5.57 12.95 -11.39
N GLY A 61 -6.74 13.35 -10.87
CA GLY A 61 -7.01 13.50 -9.43
C GLY A 61 -5.98 14.37 -8.72
N THR A 62 -5.58 15.49 -9.33
CA THR A 62 -4.45 16.30 -8.83
C THR A 62 -4.78 17.77 -8.82
N VAL A 63 -4.30 18.46 -7.79
CA VAL A 63 -4.27 19.92 -7.73
C VAL A 63 -2.82 20.38 -7.68
N CYS A 64 -2.54 21.47 -8.38
CA CYS A 64 -1.26 22.13 -8.43
C CYS A 64 -1.43 23.57 -8.01
N ARG A 65 -0.53 24.07 -7.15
CA ARG A 65 -0.44 25.48 -6.83
C ARG A 65 0.80 26.05 -7.52
N VAL A 66 0.66 27.19 -8.19
CA VAL A 66 1.73 27.83 -8.96
C VAL A 66 1.95 29.24 -8.41
N LYS A 67 3.18 29.55 -8.00
CA LYS A 67 3.59 30.88 -7.54
C LYS A 67 4.51 31.53 -8.55
N GLY A 68 4.25 32.80 -8.88
CA GLY A 68 5.09 33.62 -9.75
C GLY A 68 4.72 33.51 -11.23
N THR A 69 4.87 34.61 -11.95
CA THR A 69 4.54 34.72 -13.39
C THR A 69 5.75 34.49 -14.30
N GLN A 70 6.95 34.91 -13.87
CA GLN A 70 8.18 34.82 -14.65
C GLN A 70 8.99 33.54 -14.39
N ASP A 71 9.01 33.07 -13.14
CA ASP A 71 9.65 31.82 -12.73
C ASP A 71 8.63 31.00 -11.91
N PRO A 72 7.67 30.36 -12.59
CA PRO A 72 6.56 29.71 -11.92
C PRO A 72 7.04 28.49 -11.13
N ARG A 73 6.95 28.56 -9.81
CA ARG A 73 7.17 27.41 -8.93
C ARG A 73 5.86 26.66 -8.73
N ALA A 74 5.83 25.42 -9.20
CA ALA A 74 4.67 24.54 -9.08
C ALA A 74 4.87 23.52 -7.95
N GLU A 75 3.86 23.38 -7.09
CA GLU A 75 3.79 22.33 -6.09
C GLU A 75 2.47 21.57 -6.23
N TYR A 76 2.49 20.27 -5.94
CA TYR A 76 1.43 19.35 -6.33
C TYR A 76 0.79 18.67 -5.12
N ARG A 77 -0.46 18.22 -5.28
CA ARG A 77 -1.13 17.39 -4.30
C ARG A 77 -2.06 16.41 -5.00
N LEU A 78 -2.06 15.17 -4.54
CA LEU A 78 -3.09 14.21 -4.90
C LEU A 78 -4.37 14.51 -4.16
N VAL A 79 -5.46 14.54 -4.91
CA VAL A 79 -6.78 14.90 -4.42
C VAL A 79 -7.64 13.67 -4.61
N GLY A 80 -8.06 13.08 -3.48
CA GLY A 80 -8.96 11.92 -3.47
C GLY A 80 -10.36 12.25 -4.01
N ASN A 81 -11.34 11.40 -3.69
CA ASN A 81 -12.74 11.35 -4.13
C ASN A 81 -13.43 12.67 -4.56
N ASP A 82 -14.51 12.50 -5.34
CA ASP A 82 -15.42 13.54 -5.85
C ASP A 82 -15.91 14.52 -4.78
N GLY A 83 -15.14 15.60 -4.55
CA GLY A 83 -15.45 16.62 -3.56
C GLY A 83 -14.21 17.33 -3.02
N ALA A 84 -13.06 16.66 -3.05
CA ALA A 84 -11.83 17.24 -2.54
C ALA A 84 -11.34 18.42 -3.42
N HIS A 85 -11.59 18.40 -4.75
CA HIS A 85 -11.35 19.55 -5.62
C HIS A 85 -12.14 20.79 -5.21
N ARG A 86 -13.44 20.64 -4.93
CA ARG A 86 -14.32 21.73 -4.50
C ARG A 86 -13.80 22.39 -3.23
N ARG A 87 -13.32 21.59 -2.27
CA ARG A 87 -12.73 22.10 -1.03
C ARG A 87 -11.47 22.93 -1.30
N HIS A 88 -10.56 22.46 -2.14
CA HIS A 88 -9.35 23.22 -2.48
C HIS A 88 -9.67 24.55 -3.18
N VAL A 89 -10.66 24.55 -4.08
CA VAL A 89 -11.15 25.79 -4.70
C VAL A 89 -11.69 26.75 -3.66
N LEU A 90 -12.57 26.29 -2.76
CA LEU A 90 -13.14 27.12 -1.71
C LEU A 90 -12.06 27.77 -0.85
N MET A 91 -11.06 26.99 -0.42
CA MET A 91 -9.95 27.50 0.40
C MET A 91 -9.12 28.52 -0.35
N PHE A 92 -8.76 28.24 -1.61
CA PHE A 92 -7.98 29.16 -2.43
C PHE A 92 -8.72 30.48 -2.68
N VAL A 93 -10.01 30.41 -3.01
CA VAL A 93 -10.86 31.59 -3.24
C VAL A 93 -10.95 32.48 -1.98
N HIS A 94 -10.94 31.88 -0.79
CA HIS A 94 -11.08 32.62 0.47
C HIS A 94 -9.77 33.15 1.04
N GLY A 95 -8.65 32.44 0.88
CA GLY A 95 -7.41 32.78 1.56
C GLY A 95 -6.12 32.46 0.79
N GLY A 96 -6.20 32.23 -0.53
CA GLY A 96 -5.03 31.92 -1.36
C GLY A 96 -4.27 30.69 -0.88
N PHE A 97 -2.95 30.71 -1.03
CA PHE A 97 -2.10 29.59 -0.60
C PHE A 97 -2.04 29.39 0.90
N THR A 98 -2.18 30.45 1.70
CA THR A 98 -2.17 30.35 3.16
C THR A 98 -3.31 29.45 3.67
N ALA A 99 -4.52 29.59 3.11
CA ALA A 99 -5.63 28.72 3.47
C ALA A 99 -5.48 27.27 2.95
N LEU A 100 -4.57 27.03 2.00
CA LEU A 100 -4.29 25.70 1.46
C LEU A 100 -3.22 24.93 2.25
N ASP A 101 -2.35 25.63 2.97
CA ASP A 101 -1.28 25.04 3.77
C ASP A 101 -1.82 24.20 4.94
N ASP A 102 -2.98 24.59 5.49
CA ASP A 102 -3.66 23.87 6.59
C ASP A 102 -4.23 22.49 6.18
N HIS A 103 -4.06 22.08 4.91
CA HIS A 103 -4.69 20.89 4.35
C HIS A 103 -3.73 19.80 3.87
N GLY A 104 -2.54 19.73 4.49
CA GLY A 104 -1.57 18.64 4.32
C GLY A 104 -0.28 19.07 3.62
N PRO A 105 0.63 18.15 3.31
CA PRO A 105 1.86 18.49 2.60
C PRO A 105 1.59 18.77 1.11
N TRP A 106 2.46 19.58 0.52
CA TRP A 106 2.56 19.81 -0.92
C TRP A 106 3.82 19.11 -1.45
N LEU A 107 3.69 18.43 -2.58
CA LEU A 107 4.78 17.75 -3.26
C LEU A 107 5.57 18.76 -4.08
N PRO A 108 6.91 18.76 -3.98
CA PRO A 108 7.73 19.85 -4.51
C PRO A 108 7.82 19.89 -6.04
N ASP A 109 7.53 18.77 -6.71
CA ASP A 109 7.70 18.65 -8.14
C ASP A 109 6.83 17.53 -8.74
N ALA A 110 6.78 17.48 -10.08
CA ALA A 110 6.03 16.48 -10.83
C ALA A 110 6.58 15.05 -10.63
N ALA A 111 7.86 14.91 -10.28
CA ALA A 111 8.45 13.61 -10.03
C ALA A 111 7.97 13.02 -8.70
N ALA A 112 7.94 13.83 -7.64
CA ALA A 112 7.36 13.50 -6.35
C ALA A 112 5.87 13.15 -6.47
N LEU A 113 5.13 13.87 -7.32
CA LEU A 113 3.75 13.53 -7.69
C LEU A 113 3.66 12.13 -8.35
N GLY A 114 4.53 11.84 -9.32
CA GLY A 114 4.59 10.53 -9.98
C GLY A 114 4.80 9.38 -8.99
N ARG A 115 5.76 9.53 -8.06
CA ARG A 115 5.99 8.53 -6.99
C ARG A 115 4.79 8.38 -6.06
N ALA A 116 4.17 9.49 -5.68
CA ALA A 116 2.99 9.46 -4.82
C ALA A 116 1.82 8.73 -5.49
N ARG A 117 1.63 8.88 -6.81
CA ARG A 117 0.58 8.17 -7.56
C ARG A 117 0.81 6.67 -7.55
N LEU A 118 2.03 6.22 -7.85
CA LEU A 118 2.38 4.79 -7.78
C LEU A 118 2.13 4.22 -6.38
N ARG A 119 2.45 4.97 -5.32
CA ARG A 119 2.16 4.53 -3.95
C ARG A 119 0.66 4.44 -3.66
N VAL A 120 -0.15 5.39 -4.13
CA VAL A 120 -1.61 5.36 -3.97
C VAL A 120 -2.24 4.22 -4.77
N GLU A 121 -1.76 3.97 -5.98
CA GLU A 121 -2.17 2.83 -6.79
C GLU A 121 -1.84 1.52 -6.08
N PHE A 122 -0.64 1.41 -5.50
CA PHE A 122 -0.23 0.23 -4.73
C PHE A 122 -1.04 0.09 -3.44
N ASP A 123 -1.42 1.19 -2.80
CA ASP A 123 -2.30 1.17 -1.63
C ASP A 123 -3.65 0.51 -1.94
N GLY A 124 -4.06 0.50 -3.22
CA GLY A 124 -5.24 -0.18 -3.72
C GLY A 124 -5.07 -1.68 -4.02
N SER A 125 -3.84 -2.18 -4.04
CA SER A 125 -3.53 -3.53 -4.52
C SER A 125 -3.97 -4.62 -3.54
N VAL A 126 -4.13 -5.85 -4.04
CA VAL A 126 -4.56 -6.99 -3.23
C VAL A 126 -3.42 -7.42 -2.31
N LEU A 127 -2.18 -7.41 -2.82
CA LEU A 127 -1.00 -7.72 -2.02
C LEU A 127 -0.89 -6.75 -0.83
N ARG A 128 -1.17 -5.46 -1.06
CA ARG A 128 -1.12 -4.44 -0.01
C ARG A 128 -2.13 -4.69 1.10
N ARG A 129 -3.33 -5.15 0.75
CA ARG A 129 -4.46 -5.40 1.66
C ARG A 129 -4.43 -6.79 2.28
N THR A 130 -3.62 -7.69 1.75
CA THR A 130 -3.54 -9.06 2.23
C THR A 130 -2.74 -9.12 3.53
N HIS A 131 -3.35 -9.69 4.56
CA HIS A 131 -2.68 -9.89 5.83
C HIS A 131 -1.43 -10.79 5.66
N PRO A 132 -0.25 -10.46 6.24
CA PRO A 132 0.99 -11.21 6.02
C PRO A 132 0.88 -12.70 6.36
N ARG A 133 0.05 -13.09 7.33
CA ARG A 133 -0.16 -14.52 7.63
C ARG A 133 -0.85 -15.26 6.49
N GLU A 134 -1.86 -14.65 5.87
CA GLU A 134 -2.58 -15.28 4.77
C GLU A 134 -1.70 -15.37 3.53
N LEU A 135 -0.91 -14.31 3.27
CA LEU A 135 0.11 -14.35 2.23
C LEU A 135 1.09 -15.52 2.46
N ARG A 136 1.66 -15.66 3.66
CA ARG A 136 2.57 -16.78 3.98
C ARG A 136 1.89 -18.14 3.82
N ARG A 137 0.65 -18.29 4.28
CA ARG A 137 -0.12 -19.53 4.15
C ARG A 137 -0.29 -19.92 2.67
N ARG A 138 -0.68 -18.98 1.81
CA ARG A 138 -0.81 -19.23 0.37
C ARG A 138 0.55 -19.51 -0.27
N LEU A 139 1.59 -18.74 0.05
CA LEU A 139 2.94 -18.96 -0.45
C LEU A 139 3.51 -20.34 -0.07
N GLU A 140 3.23 -20.81 1.14
CA GLU A 140 3.60 -22.15 1.60
C GLU A 140 2.96 -23.24 0.74
N ILE A 141 1.64 -23.16 0.54
CA ILE A 141 0.91 -24.10 -0.31
C ILE A 141 1.46 -24.05 -1.74
N LEU A 142 1.61 -22.86 -2.33
CA LEU A 142 2.09 -22.68 -3.70
C LEU A 142 3.53 -23.19 -3.88
N THR A 143 4.39 -23.04 -2.87
CA THR A 143 5.74 -23.63 -2.86
C THR A 143 5.68 -25.15 -3.00
N ARG A 144 4.76 -25.80 -2.26
CA ARG A 144 4.55 -27.26 -2.33
C ARG A 144 3.87 -27.72 -3.60
N VAL A 145 2.93 -26.94 -4.14
CA VAL A 145 2.34 -27.19 -5.47
C VAL A 145 3.43 -27.21 -6.54
N ASP A 146 4.40 -26.30 -6.43
CA ASP A 146 5.58 -26.24 -7.30
C ASP A 146 6.62 -27.35 -7.02
N GLY A 147 6.28 -28.33 -6.18
CA GLY A 147 7.13 -29.48 -5.86
C GLY A 147 8.34 -29.14 -4.99
N ARG A 148 8.29 -28.03 -4.26
CA ARG A 148 9.37 -27.55 -3.37
C ARG A 148 8.89 -27.52 -1.92
N GLU A 149 9.82 -27.50 -0.98
CA GLU A 149 9.51 -27.30 0.43
C GLU A 149 9.94 -25.91 0.89
N PRO A 150 9.17 -25.25 1.77
CA PRO A 150 9.63 -24.08 2.47
C PRO A 150 10.92 -24.38 3.24
N ILE A 151 11.91 -23.50 3.15
CA ILE A 151 13.22 -23.68 3.79
C ILE A 151 13.36 -22.66 4.91
N THR A 152 13.63 -23.11 6.14
CA THR A 152 13.88 -22.20 7.27
C THR A 152 15.36 -22.23 7.66
N VAL A 153 16.00 -21.05 7.66
CA VAL A 153 17.39 -20.84 8.10
C VAL A 153 17.40 -19.59 8.98
N ASP A 154 17.99 -19.68 10.17
CA ASP A 154 18.13 -18.56 11.12
C ASP A 154 16.81 -17.77 11.34
N ASP A 155 15.72 -18.49 11.66
CA ASP A 155 14.37 -17.95 11.87
C ASP A 155 13.73 -17.21 10.67
N VAL A 156 14.31 -17.36 9.47
CA VAL A 156 13.76 -16.88 8.22
C VAL A 156 13.27 -18.06 7.39
N THR A 157 11.98 -18.09 7.13
CA THR A 157 11.36 -19.05 6.21
C THR A 157 11.31 -18.46 4.81
N ARG A 158 11.86 -19.21 3.86
CA ARG A 158 11.83 -18.92 2.44
C ARG A 158 10.73 -19.73 1.76
N PHE A 159 9.96 -19.04 0.92
CA PHE A 159 8.97 -19.59 0.02
C PHE A 159 9.38 -19.29 -1.42
N GLY A 160 8.97 -20.13 -2.37
CA GLY A 160 9.22 -19.84 -3.76
C GLY A 160 8.53 -20.80 -4.72
N PHE A 161 8.01 -20.23 -5.80
CA PHE A 161 7.44 -20.99 -6.91
C PHE A 161 7.72 -20.31 -8.24
N GLY A 162 7.59 -21.06 -9.34
CA GLY A 162 7.65 -20.52 -10.70
C GLY A 162 6.59 -21.11 -11.61
N ASN A 163 6.42 -20.49 -12.78
CA ASN A 163 5.49 -20.99 -13.81
C ASN A 163 6.15 -21.95 -14.82
N GLY A 164 7.41 -22.32 -14.60
CA GLY A 164 8.21 -23.11 -15.55
C GLY A 164 8.64 -22.37 -16.83
N GLY A 165 8.10 -21.19 -17.09
CA GLY A 165 8.41 -20.32 -18.24
C GLY A 165 9.46 -19.25 -17.95
N GLY A 166 10.05 -19.25 -16.75
CA GLY A 166 11.06 -18.27 -16.33
C GLY A 166 10.55 -17.21 -15.37
N ASP A 167 9.24 -17.15 -15.10
CA ASP A 167 8.68 -16.25 -14.10
C ASP A 167 8.67 -16.89 -12.73
N THR A 168 9.00 -16.10 -11.71
CA THR A 168 9.14 -16.62 -10.34
C THR A 168 8.60 -15.65 -9.29
N VAL A 169 8.19 -16.22 -8.18
CA VAL A 169 7.93 -15.51 -6.93
C VAL A 169 8.84 -16.13 -5.88
N ASN A 170 9.58 -15.29 -5.17
CA ASN A 170 10.35 -15.70 -4.00
C ASN A 170 9.98 -14.80 -2.83
N ALA A 171 9.89 -15.36 -1.64
CA ALA A 171 9.61 -14.60 -0.44
C ALA A 171 10.43 -15.10 0.74
N TRP A 172 10.81 -14.18 1.62
CA TRP A 172 11.53 -14.46 2.85
C TRP A 172 10.78 -13.79 4.00
N PHE A 173 10.39 -14.56 5.00
CA PHE A 173 9.70 -14.05 6.19
C PHE A 173 10.38 -14.51 7.46
N THR A 174 10.68 -13.56 8.34
CA THR A 174 11.03 -13.83 9.74
C THR A 174 9.83 -14.43 10.48
N ALA A 175 10.09 -15.15 11.57
CA ALA A 175 9.05 -15.60 12.51
C ALA A 175 8.15 -14.45 12.99
N GLY A 176 8.73 -13.25 13.16
CA GLY A 176 8.03 -12.02 13.55
C GLY A 176 7.08 -11.46 12.48
N GLY A 177 7.09 -11.98 11.25
CA GLY A 177 6.23 -11.55 10.14
C GLY A 177 6.81 -10.41 9.31
N ARG A 178 8.03 -9.93 9.64
CA ARG A 178 8.78 -9.08 8.71
C ARG A 178 9.26 -9.90 7.54
N GLY A 179 9.26 -9.34 6.34
CA GLY A 179 9.66 -10.08 5.15
C GLY A 179 9.88 -9.27 3.90
N LEU A 180 10.30 -9.97 2.86
CA LEU A 180 10.58 -9.46 1.53
C LEU A 180 9.93 -10.40 0.52
N VAL A 181 9.14 -9.87 -0.41
CA VAL A 181 8.58 -10.60 -1.54
C VAL A 181 9.18 -10.01 -2.81
N VAL A 182 9.69 -10.90 -3.66
CA VAL A 182 10.30 -10.57 -4.94
C VAL A 182 9.56 -11.31 -6.04
N THR A 183 9.09 -10.57 -7.03
CA THR A 183 8.57 -11.13 -8.28
C THR A 183 9.60 -10.95 -9.37
N PHE A 184 9.68 -11.91 -10.28
CA PHE A 184 10.47 -11.80 -11.50
C PHE A 184 9.62 -12.23 -12.68
N ASP A 185 9.38 -11.30 -13.61
CA ASP A 185 8.71 -11.54 -14.88
C ASP A 185 9.73 -11.36 -16.00
N HIS A 186 10.09 -12.47 -16.66
CA HIS A 186 11.15 -12.45 -17.67
C HIS A 186 10.78 -11.63 -18.92
N THR A 187 9.48 -11.37 -19.14
CA THR A 187 8.96 -10.59 -20.27
C THR A 187 8.72 -9.11 -19.94
N SER A 188 8.78 -8.74 -18.65
CA SER A 188 8.54 -7.37 -18.21
C SER A 188 9.60 -6.41 -18.73
N ALA A 189 9.18 -5.18 -19.05
CA ALA A 189 10.07 -4.06 -19.36
C ALA A 189 10.94 -3.63 -18.14
N LEU A 190 10.66 -4.16 -16.95
CA LEU A 190 11.49 -4.02 -15.75
C LEU A 190 12.62 -5.05 -15.67
N ASN A 191 12.59 -6.10 -16.48
CA ASN A 191 13.69 -7.08 -16.50
C ASN A 191 14.98 -6.37 -16.95
N ALA A 192 15.93 -6.28 -16.03
CA ALA A 192 17.23 -5.64 -16.23
C ALA A 192 18.37 -6.62 -15.88
N THR A 193 18.17 -7.92 -16.13
CA THR A 193 19.15 -8.96 -15.80
C THR A 193 20.48 -8.81 -16.55
N ASP A 194 20.52 -8.03 -17.63
CA ASP A 194 21.70 -7.63 -18.40
C ASP A 194 22.36 -6.33 -17.92
N ASP A 195 21.71 -5.59 -17.00
CA ASP A 195 22.21 -4.37 -16.36
C ASP A 195 22.25 -4.53 -14.83
N PRO A 196 23.39 -4.99 -14.27
CA PRO A 196 23.58 -5.14 -12.84
C PRO A 196 23.27 -3.89 -12.01
N GLN A 197 23.50 -2.68 -12.56
CA GLN A 197 23.28 -1.44 -11.84
C GLN A 197 21.79 -1.11 -11.77
N ALA A 198 21.06 -1.24 -12.89
CA ALA A 198 19.61 -1.09 -12.89
C ALA A 198 18.91 -2.15 -12.04
N GLN A 199 19.40 -3.40 -12.07
CA GLN A 199 18.86 -4.50 -11.27
C GLN A 199 19.08 -4.29 -9.76
N ALA A 200 20.26 -3.80 -9.36
CA ALA A 200 20.55 -3.45 -7.98
C ALA A 200 19.69 -2.29 -7.48
N ALA A 201 19.51 -1.26 -8.31
CA ALA A 201 18.75 -0.06 -7.97
C ALA A 201 17.28 -0.37 -7.64
N LEU A 202 16.71 -1.48 -8.11
CA LEU A 202 15.34 -1.90 -7.72
C LEU A 202 15.19 -2.16 -6.21
N TYR A 203 16.28 -2.50 -5.53
CA TYR A 203 16.31 -2.77 -4.09
C TYR A 203 16.57 -1.53 -3.23
N ASP A 204 16.73 -0.34 -3.82
CA ASP A 204 16.94 0.88 -3.04
C ASP A 204 15.76 1.13 -2.07
N GLY A 205 16.09 1.46 -0.82
CA GLY A 205 15.13 1.65 0.25
C GLY A 205 14.69 0.37 0.98
N VAL A 206 15.15 -0.81 0.55
CA VAL A 206 14.92 -2.06 1.31
C VAL A 206 15.76 -2.04 2.60
N PRO A 207 15.17 -2.36 3.77
CA PRO A 207 15.92 -2.46 5.03
C PRO A 207 17.14 -3.38 4.92
N PRO A 208 18.32 -3.02 5.47
CA PRO A 208 19.56 -3.77 5.26
C PRO A 208 19.48 -5.24 5.65
N ASP A 209 18.73 -5.55 6.70
CA ASP A 209 18.52 -6.92 7.18
C ASP A 209 17.68 -7.76 6.21
N LEU A 210 16.70 -7.16 5.52
CA LEU A 210 15.93 -7.82 4.46
C LEU A 210 16.72 -7.91 3.15
N LEU A 211 17.53 -6.90 2.84
CA LEU A 211 18.39 -6.90 1.65
C LEU A 211 19.43 -8.03 1.72
N ALA A 212 19.95 -8.33 2.91
CA ALA A 212 20.87 -9.45 3.12
C ALA A 212 20.26 -10.81 2.71
N LEU A 213 18.93 -10.97 2.77
CA LEU A 213 18.23 -12.22 2.44
C LEU A 213 18.22 -12.55 0.94
N VAL A 214 18.52 -11.56 0.09
CA VAL A 214 18.55 -11.68 -1.38
C VAL A 214 19.96 -11.52 -1.96
N ARG A 215 20.97 -11.40 -1.10
CA ARG A 215 22.39 -11.28 -1.46
C ARG A 215 23.08 -12.62 -1.35
N ASP A 216 23.87 -12.97 -2.35
CA ASP A 216 24.71 -14.18 -2.36
C ASP A 216 23.95 -15.45 -1.93
N VAL A 217 22.67 -15.50 -2.28
CA VAL A 217 21.78 -16.61 -1.92
C VAL A 217 22.19 -17.82 -2.76
N PRO A 218 22.30 -19.02 -2.17
CA PRO A 218 22.49 -20.21 -2.97
C PRO A 218 21.38 -20.34 -4.01
N GLY A 219 21.76 -20.46 -5.28
CA GLY A 219 20.81 -20.65 -6.37
C GLY A 219 19.86 -21.80 -6.07
N THR A 220 18.58 -21.53 -6.13
CA THR A 220 17.54 -22.57 -6.11
C THR A 220 16.86 -22.59 -7.46
N GLY A 221 16.07 -23.64 -7.73
CA GLY A 221 15.27 -23.70 -8.94
C GLY A 221 14.23 -22.58 -9.11
N THR A 222 14.15 -21.58 -8.22
CA THR A 222 13.27 -20.39 -8.35
C THR A 222 13.99 -19.06 -8.22
N THR A 223 15.25 -19.01 -7.77
CA THR A 223 16.03 -17.76 -7.79
C THR A 223 16.89 -17.71 -9.04
N LEU A 224 16.78 -16.60 -9.75
CA LEU A 224 17.73 -16.22 -10.78
C LEU A 224 18.72 -15.25 -10.15
N ASP A 225 19.98 -15.66 -10.01
CA ASP A 225 21.01 -14.82 -9.42
C ASP A 225 21.69 -13.98 -10.52
N VAL A 226 21.75 -12.67 -10.33
CA VAL A 226 22.44 -11.73 -11.20
C VAL A 226 23.70 -11.18 -10.53
N PRO A 227 24.74 -10.81 -11.29
CA PRO A 227 25.88 -10.08 -10.73
C PRO A 227 25.45 -8.79 -10.04
N HIS A 228 26.10 -8.44 -8.94
CA HIS A 228 25.89 -7.17 -8.28
C HIS A 228 27.06 -6.19 -8.52
N PRO A 229 26.83 -4.87 -8.73
CA PRO A 229 27.88 -3.86 -8.88
C PRO A 229 28.94 -3.85 -7.78
N ASP A 230 28.57 -4.11 -6.53
CA ASP A 230 29.53 -4.13 -5.40
C ASP A 230 30.23 -5.49 -5.22
N GLY A 231 30.07 -6.41 -6.17
CA GLY A 231 30.53 -7.79 -6.08
C GLY A 231 29.46 -8.73 -5.49
N GLY A 232 29.65 -10.04 -5.72
CA GLY A 232 28.66 -11.06 -5.36
C GLY A 232 27.47 -11.11 -6.31
N THR A 233 26.35 -11.65 -5.83
CA THR A 233 25.09 -11.74 -6.57
C THR A 233 23.90 -11.16 -5.81
N SER A 234 22.83 -10.86 -6.55
CA SER A 234 21.49 -10.63 -6.00
C SER A 234 20.43 -11.41 -6.76
N VAL A 235 19.33 -11.71 -6.10
CA VAL A 235 18.15 -12.26 -6.77
C VAL A 235 17.59 -11.25 -7.78
N ALA A 236 17.35 -11.68 -9.01
CA ALA A 236 16.69 -10.91 -10.05
C ALA A 236 15.25 -10.59 -9.66
N ALA A 237 14.83 -9.38 -9.99
CA ALA A 237 13.55 -8.82 -9.58
C ALA A 237 12.98 -7.92 -10.68
N THR A 238 11.67 -8.00 -10.86
CA THR A 238 10.83 -6.99 -11.52
C THR A 238 9.87 -6.33 -10.54
N GLY A 239 9.63 -6.96 -9.38
CA GLY A 239 8.93 -6.37 -8.24
C GLY A 239 9.64 -6.69 -6.91
N VAL A 240 9.63 -5.73 -6.00
CA VAL A 240 10.31 -5.79 -4.69
C VAL A 240 9.37 -5.15 -3.66
N PHE A 241 8.85 -5.99 -2.76
CA PHE A 241 7.83 -5.61 -1.78
C PHE A 241 8.29 -5.96 -0.37
N THR A 242 8.33 -4.96 0.51
CA THR A 242 8.78 -5.12 1.88
C THR A 242 7.61 -5.22 2.85
N PHE A 243 7.76 -6.05 3.86
CA PHE A 243 6.89 -6.17 5.02
C PHE A 243 7.72 -5.82 6.25
N SER A 244 7.92 -4.54 6.53
CA SER A 244 8.57 -4.05 7.78
C SER A 244 7.61 -3.21 8.62
N GLY A 245 6.33 -3.55 8.51
CA GLY A 245 5.18 -2.71 8.81
C GLY A 245 4.13 -3.01 7.74
N PRO A 246 3.44 -2.00 7.21
CA PRO A 246 2.58 -2.19 6.04
C PRO A 246 3.39 -2.65 4.83
N CYS A 247 2.79 -3.49 3.98
CA CYS A 247 3.40 -3.88 2.71
C CYS A 247 3.71 -2.63 1.88
N ALA A 248 4.93 -2.50 1.36
CA ALA A 248 5.36 -1.34 0.59
C ALA A 248 6.27 -1.72 -0.58
N LEU A 249 6.17 -0.98 -1.69
CA LEU A 249 7.14 -1.01 -2.79
C LEU A 249 8.50 -0.50 -2.29
N ALA A 250 9.59 -1.12 -2.74
CA ALA A 250 10.92 -0.53 -2.59
C ALA A 250 10.99 0.84 -3.30
N ASP A 251 11.72 1.80 -2.74
CA ASP A 251 11.85 3.15 -3.30
C ASP A 251 12.52 3.12 -4.68
N GLY A 252 13.49 2.24 -4.84
CA GLY A 252 14.15 1.95 -6.11
C GLY A 252 13.20 1.49 -7.21
N LEU A 253 12.30 0.57 -6.87
CA LEU A 253 11.25 0.12 -7.78
C LEU A 253 10.30 1.27 -8.16
N VAL A 254 9.88 2.09 -7.20
CA VAL A 254 9.04 3.27 -7.48
C VAL A 254 9.74 4.24 -8.42
N ALA A 255 11.04 4.50 -8.21
CA ALA A 255 11.83 5.35 -9.08
C ALA A 255 11.96 4.77 -10.50
N ARG A 256 12.19 3.46 -10.63
CA ARG A 256 12.28 2.77 -11.93
C ARG A 256 10.96 2.81 -12.69
N LEU A 257 9.84 2.48 -12.03
CA LEU A 257 8.50 2.56 -12.61
C LEU A 257 8.22 3.97 -13.13
N GLN A 258 8.52 4.98 -12.32
CA GLN A 258 8.32 6.37 -12.69
C GLN A 258 9.18 6.78 -13.90
N ALA A 259 10.48 6.46 -13.89
CA ALA A 259 11.40 6.78 -14.97
C ALA A 259 11.04 6.09 -16.28
N ALA A 260 10.51 4.87 -16.20
CA ALA A 260 10.08 4.05 -17.33
C ALA A 260 8.67 4.37 -17.82
N GLN A 261 7.91 5.19 -17.08
CA GLN A 261 6.47 5.40 -17.28
C GLN A 261 5.67 4.09 -17.25
N LEU A 262 6.10 3.16 -16.39
CA LEU A 262 5.45 1.88 -16.16
C LEU A 262 4.55 1.95 -14.93
N ARG A 263 3.68 0.94 -14.81
CA ARG A 263 2.69 0.80 -13.76
C ARG A 263 3.01 -0.40 -12.86
N ILE A 264 2.23 -0.56 -11.80
CA ILE A 264 2.44 -1.66 -10.84
C ILE A 264 2.23 -3.02 -11.47
N GLU A 265 1.35 -3.11 -12.47
CA GLU A 265 1.09 -4.36 -13.19
C GLU A 265 2.35 -4.89 -13.89
N ASP A 266 3.25 -3.99 -14.31
CA ASP A 266 4.53 -4.35 -14.96
C ASP A 266 5.51 -5.05 -14.02
N THR A 267 5.28 -5.00 -12.70
CA THR A 267 6.11 -5.72 -11.71
C THR A 267 5.89 -7.23 -11.74
N GLY A 268 4.81 -7.69 -12.38
CA GLY A 268 4.36 -9.08 -12.36
C GLY A 268 3.52 -9.43 -11.14
N VAL A 269 3.36 -8.53 -10.16
CA VAL A 269 2.65 -8.81 -8.90
C VAL A 269 1.22 -9.26 -9.11
N GLY A 270 0.48 -8.62 -10.02
CA GLY A 270 -0.90 -8.95 -10.32
C GLY A 270 -1.05 -10.39 -10.79
N ARG A 271 -0.29 -10.75 -11.83
CA ARG A 271 -0.33 -12.07 -12.46
C ARG A 271 0.24 -13.19 -11.59
N LEU A 272 1.38 -12.92 -10.94
CA LEU A 272 2.17 -13.96 -10.26
C LEU A 272 1.74 -14.17 -8.81
N VAL A 273 1.18 -13.14 -8.16
CA VAL A 273 0.83 -13.20 -6.73
C VAL A 273 -0.65 -12.91 -6.51
N GLU A 274 -1.14 -11.75 -6.96
CA GLU A 274 -2.48 -11.29 -6.59
C GLU A 274 -3.60 -12.16 -7.15
N ASN A 275 -3.42 -12.78 -8.32
CA ASN A 275 -4.34 -13.79 -8.85
C ASN A 275 -4.64 -14.90 -7.84
N PHE A 276 -3.67 -15.29 -7.03
CA PHE A 276 -3.88 -16.27 -5.96
C PHE A 276 -4.45 -15.66 -4.70
N LEU A 277 -4.25 -14.37 -4.44
CA LEU A 277 -4.76 -13.68 -3.24
C LEU A 277 -6.22 -13.25 -3.38
N THR A 278 -6.70 -13.00 -4.60
CA THR A 278 -8.09 -12.62 -4.88
C THR A 278 -9.07 -13.79 -4.82
N MET A 279 -8.58 -15.03 -4.86
CA MET A 279 -9.43 -16.22 -4.73
C MET A 279 -10.11 -16.23 -3.36
N GLY A 280 -11.44 -16.13 -3.34
CA GLY A 280 -12.25 -16.24 -2.13
C GLY A 280 -12.13 -17.64 -1.50
N ASP A 281 -12.29 -18.67 -2.33
CA ASP A 281 -12.08 -20.06 -1.95
C ASP A 281 -10.70 -20.55 -2.44
N PHE A 282 -9.70 -20.48 -1.58
CA PHE A 282 -8.35 -20.98 -1.90
C PHE A 282 -8.30 -22.52 -1.77
N THR A 283 -8.80 -23.21 -2.80
CA THR A 283 -8.93 -24.68 -2.87
C THR A 283 -8.14 -25.26 -4.07
N PRO A 284 -7.84 -26.58 -4.08
CA PRO A 284 -7.19 -27.21 -5.23
C PRO A 284 -7.93 -26.96 -6.55
N ALA A 285 -9.26 -27.08 -6.55
CA ALA A 285 -10.09 -26.87 -7.74
C ALA A 285 -9.99 -25.43 -8.25
N ALA A 286 -10.12 -24.44 -7.36
CA ALA A 286 -10.02 -23.02 -7.74
C ALA A 286 -8.63 -22.66 -8.30
N VAL A 287 -7.56 -23.23 -7.71
CA VAL A 287 -6.20 -23.04 -8.24
C VAL A 287 -6.06 -23.69 -9.61
N ALA A 288 -6.56 -24.91 -9.80
CA ALA A 288 -6.49 -25.62 -11.09
C ALA A 288 -7.26 -24.92 -12.22
N GLU A 289 -8.35 -24.23 -11.90
CA GLU A 289 -9.10 -23.40 -12.86
C GLU A 289 -8.39 -22.10 -13.24
N SER A 290 -7.49 -21.62 -12.37
CA SER A 290 -6.88 -20.30 -12.50
C SER A 290 -5.49 -20.30 -13.15
N VAL A 291 -4.80 -21.44 -13.18
CA VAL A 291 -3.45 -21.55 -13.76
C VAL A 291 -3.27 -22.80 -14.59
N GLU A 292 -2.62 -22.65 -15.76
CA GLU A 292 -2.41 -23.75 -16.72
C GLU A 292 -1.05 -24.45 -16.56
N TRP A 293 -0.13 -23.89 -15.77
CA TRP A 293 1.27 -24.38 -15.69
C TRP A 293 1.51 -25.45 -14.62
N TRP A 294 0.55 -25.72 -13.74
CA TRP A 294 0.61 -26.84 -12.79
C TRP A 294 -0.44 -27.88 -13.16
N SER A 295 -0.08 -29.16 -13.00
CA SER A 295 -1.06 -30.24 -13.15
C SER A 295 -1.98 -30.29 -11.92
N ALA A 296 -3.22 -30.76 -12.13
CA ALA A 296 -4.16 -31.00 -11.02
C ALA A 296 -3.55 -31.89 -9.93
N GLU A 297 -2.75 -32.91 -10.32
CA GLU A 297 -2.05 -33.78 -9.37
C GLU A 297 -1.02 -33.02 -8.52
N ALA A 298 -0.25 -32.10 -9.12
CA ALA A 298 0.70 -31.28 -8.39
C ALA A 298 0.00 -30.35 -7.41
N ILE A 299 -1.14 -29.79 -7.81
CA ILE A 299 -1.97 -28.94 -6.96
C ILE A 299 -2.50 -29.73 -5.77
N GLU A 300 -3.18 -30.85 -6.00
CA GLU A 300 -3.70 -31.71 -4.92
C GLU A 300 -2.60 -32.13 -3.94
N ARG A 301 -1.44 -32.53 -4.45
CA ARG A 301 -0.28 -32.89 -3.62
C ARG A 301 0.20 -31.73 -2.75
N GLY A 302 0.30 -30.52 -3.31
CA GLY A 302 0.78 -29.35 -2.56
C GLY A 302 -0.17 -28.95 -1.42
N PHE A 303 -1.48 -29.02 -1.67
CA PHE A 303 -2.49 -28.79 -0.63
C PHE A 303 -2.47 -29.89 0.44
N ALA A 304 -2.37 -31.16 0.05
CA ALA A 304 -2.34 -32.28 1.00
C ALA A 304 -1.05 -32.33 1.85
N ALA A 305 0.07 -31.87 1.30
CA ALA A 305 1.36 -31.80 1.99
C ALA A 305 1.44 -30.65 3.00
N THR A 306 0.49 -29.70 2.95
CA THR A 306 0.40 -28.64 3.94
C THR A 306 -0.28 -29.19 5.18
N PRO A 307 0.39 -29.22 6.35
CA PRO A 307 -0.27 -29.63 7.58
C PRO A 307 -1.54 -28.81 7.71
N GLY A 308 -2.69 -29.47 7.91
CA GLY A 308 -3.88 -28.74 8.34
C GLY A 308 -3.44 -27.86 9.51
N GLN A 309 -3.77 -26.57 9.48
CA GLN A 309 -3.48 -25.70 10.61
C GLN A 309 -3.99 -26.44 11.83
N GLU A 310 -3.09 -26.87 12.73
CA GLU A 310 -3.49 -27.37 14.04
C GLU A 310 -4.50 -26.36 14.54
N GLU A 311 -5.75 -26.77 14.72
CA GLU A 311 -6.77 -25.89 15.31
C GLU A 311 -6.13 -25.37 16.59
N PRO A 312 -5.75 -24.09 16.61
CA PRO A 312 -4.95 -23.60 17.70
C PRO A 312 -5.80 -23.77 18.95
N ALA A 313 -5.21 -24.30 20.02
CA ALA A 313 -5.93 -24.71 21.21
C ALA A 313 -7.01 -23.68 21.56
N PRO A 314 -8.26 -24.12 21.77
CA PRO A 314 -9.39 -23.21 21.92
C PRO A 314 -9.08 -22.20 23.02
N LEU A 315 -9.29 -20.92 22.69
CA LEU A 315 -9.10 -19.85 23.66
C LEU A 315 -10.07 -20.02 24.82
N ASP A 316 -9.68 -19.51 26.00
CA ASP A 316 -10.61 -19.42 27.12
C ASP A 316 -11.84 -18.59 26.70
N ARG A 317 -12.98 -19.26 26.59
CA ARG A 317 -14.21 -18.67 26.04
C ARG A 317 -14.63 -17.40 26.77
N ARG A 318 -14.47 -17.36 28.10
CA ARG A 318 -14.86 -16.19 28.89
C ARG A 318 -13.93 -15.01 28.61
N ALA A 319 -12.63 -15.27 28.51
CA ALA A 319 -11.64 -14.26 28.15
C ALA A 319 -11.82 -13.79 26.71
N THR A 320 -12.15 -14.68 25.76
CA THR A 320 -12.46 -14.33 24.36
C THR A 320 -13.68 -13.42 24.27
N GLU A 321 -14.81 -13.82 24.86
CA GLU A 321 -16.02 -12.98 24.90
C GLU A 321 -15.76 -11.64 25.60
N ARG A 322 -14.84 -11.59 26.57
CA ARG A 322 -14.46 -10.34 27.23
C ARG A 322 -13.60 -9.46 26.33
N PHE A 323 -12.64 -10.04 25.61
CA PHE A 323 -11.82 -9.35 24.62
C PHE A 323 -12.68 -8.76 23.52
N CYS A 324 -13.56 -9.55 22.90
CA CYS A 324 -14.45 -9.10 21.83
C CYS A 324 -15.39 -7.97 22.27
N ARG A 325 -15.89 -8.01 23.52
CA ARG A 325 -16.67 -6.89 24.09
C ARG A 325 -15.86 -5.62 24.23
N LEU A 326 -14.66 -5.69 24.83
CA LEU A 326 -13.79 -4.53 25.00
C LEU A 326 -13.37 -3.94 23.64
N TRP A 327 -13.11 -4.81 22.66
CA TRP A 327 -12.85 -4.41 21.29
C TRP A 327 -14.06 -3.73 20.64
N ALA A 328 -15.27 -4.26 20.81
CA ALA A 328 -16.48 -3.63 20.29
C ALA A 328 -16.78 -2.27 20.95
N ASP A 329 -16.47 -2.13 22.24
CA ASP A 329 -16.76 -0.92 23.00
C ASP A 329 -15.76 0.23 22.73
N SER A 330 -14.49 -0.10 22.48
CA SER A 330 -13.39 0.88 22.50
C SER A 330 -12.30 0.64 21.45
N GLY A 331 -12.45 -0.39 20.63
CA GLY A 331 -11.42 -0.88 19.75
C GLY A 331 -11.73 -0.74 18.27
N TYR A 332 -10.66 -0.78 17.50
CA TYR A 332 -10.69 -0.89 16.06
C TYR A 332 -9.53 -1.78 15.62
N ASN A 333 -9.59 -2.27 14.40
CA ASN A 333 -8.40 -2.83 13.79
C ASN A 333 -7.61 -1.68 13.18
N ASP A 334 -6.30 -1.68 13.38
CA ASP A 334 -5.45 -0.75 12.64
C ASP A 334 -5.71 -0.87 11.14
N ARG A 335 -5.31 0.14 10.37
CA ARG A 335 -5.60 0.21 8.91
C ARG A 335 -5.14 -1.04 8.12
N TRP A 336 -4.38 -1.94 8.73
CA TRP A 336 -3.78 -3.10 8.10
C TRP A 336 -4.23 -4.42 8.71
N ASP A 337 -5.19 -4.40 9.64
CA ASP A 337 -5.67 -5.56 10.40
C ASP A 337 -4.51 -6.38 11.02
N VAL A 338 -3.41 -5.71 11.37
CA VAL A 338 -2.24 -6.33 12.02
C VAL A 338 -2.36 -6.22 13.53
N HIS A 339 -3.06 -5.19 14.02
CA HIS A 339 -3.29 -4.98 15.43
C HIS A 339 -4.76 -4.70 15.72
N TYR A 340 -5.26 -5.32 16.79
CA TYR A 340 -6.38 -4.78 17.54
C TYR A 340 -5.85 -3.60 18.36
N VAL A 341 -6.40 -2.42 18.13
CA VAL A 341 -6.12 -1.21 18.90
C VAL A 341 -7.31 -0.98 19.81
N LEU A 342 -7.11 -0.98 21.12
CA LEU A 342 -8.16 -0.76 22.12
C LEU A 342 -7.87 0.50 22.92
N PHE A 343 -8.94 1.18 23.37
CA PHE A 343 -8.87 2.48 24.06
C PHE A 343 -8.26 3.58 23.18
N ASP A 344 -8.73 3.67 21.93
CA ASP A 344 -8.27 4.69 20.97
C ASP A 344 -8.45 6.10 21.52
N GLY A 345 -7.37 6.88 21.56
CA GLY A 345 -7.40 8.26 22.04
C GLY A 345 -7.45 8.44 23.56
N ASP A 346 -7.54 7.37 24.36
CA ASP A 346 -7.58 7.46 25.82
C ASP A 346 -6.17 7.62 26.42
N THR A 347 -6.09 8.35 27.53
CA THR A 347 -4.94 8.35 28.44
C THR A 347 -4.95 7.15 29.37
N VAL A 348 -3.83 6.86 30.04
CA VAL A 348 -3.77 5.77 31.03
C VAL A 348 -4.79 5.98 32.16
N GLU A 349 -4.98 7.24 32.57
CA GLU A 349 -5.94 7.62 33.61
C GLU A 349 -7.40 7.42 33.18
N GLU A 350 -7.72 7.70 31.91
CA GLU A 350 -9.07 7.54 31.35
C GLU A 350 -9.41 6.06 31.15
N ALA A 351 -8.49 5.28 30.59
CA ALA A 351 -8.70 3.85 30.35
C ALA A 351 -8.69 3.03 31.67
N GLY A 352 -7.92 3.49 32.67
CA GLY A 352 -8.03 3.07 34.07
C GLY A 352 -8.09 1.55 34.31
N GLU A 353 -9.06 1.12 35.13
CA GLU A 353 -9.25 -0.29 35.49
C GLU A 353 -9.62 -1.19 34.30
N ALA A 354 -10.31 -0.66 33.29
CA ALA A 354 -10.69 -1.41 32.08
C ALA A 354 -9.45 -1.81 31.27
N ARG A 355 -8.43 -0.94 31.26
CA ARG A 355 -7.13 -1.24 30.66
C ARG A 355 -6.38 -2.34 31.39
N ASP A 356 -6.34 -2.30 32.71
CA ASP A 356 -5.69 -3.33 33.53
C ASP A 356 -6.38 -4.69 33.38
N GLU A 357 -7.72 -4.68 33.28
CA GLU A 357 -8.52 -5.84 32.96
C GLU A 357 -8.16 -6.41 31.57
N LEU A 358 -8.14 -5.57 30.53
CA LEU A 358 -7.74 -5.97 29.17
C LEU A 358 -6.35 -6.63 29.17
N LEU A 359 -5.38 -6.07 29.90
CA LEU A 359 -4.04 -6.66 30.02
C LEU A 359 -4.06 -8.02 30.72
N GLY A 360 -4.98 -8.25 31.66
CA GLY A 360 -5.27 -9.56 32.23
C GLY A 360 -5.83 -10.55 31.20
N VAL A 361 -6.80 -10.10 30.39
CA VAL A 361 -7.42 -10.89 29.32
C VAL A 361 -6.41 -11.28 28.24
N ILE A 362 -5.60 -10.33 27.76
CA ILE A 362 -4.52 -10.56 26.77
C ILE A 362 -3.56 -11.65 27.26
N ARG A 363 -3.12 -11.57 28.52
CA ARG A 363 -2.25 -12.60 29.13
C ARG A 363 -2.92 -13.96 29.21
N THR A 364 -4.21 -13.99 29.56
CA THR A 364 -5.00 -15.23 29.69
C THR A 364 -5.17 -15.93 28.34
N LEU A 365 -5.38 -15.15 27.28
CA LEU A 365 -5.53 -15.62 25.91
C LEU A 365 -4.17 -15.93 25.23
N GLY A 366 -3.06 -15.56 25.86
CA GLY A 366 -1.72 -15.68 25.27
C GLY A 366 -1.53 -14.79 24.04
N LEU A 367 -2.26 -13.68 23.95
CA LEU A 367 -2.16 -12.74 22.84
C LEU A 367 -0.90 -11.88 22.98
N GLN A 368 -0.28 -11.55 21.84
CA GLN A 368 0.94 -10.74 21.81
C GLN A 368 0.59 -9.25 21.87
N ARG A 369 0.86 -8.62 23.02
CA ARG A 369 0.90 -7.15 23.11
C ARG A 369 2.16 -6.62 22.41
N VAL A 370 2.02 -5.51 21.70
CA VAL A 370 3.13 -4.76 21.10
C VAL A 370 3.20 -3.34 21.66
N ASP A 371 4.32 -2.67 21.44
CA ASP A 371 4.47 -1.26 21.80
C ASP A 371 3.61 -0.37 20.89
N ALA A 372 2.99 0.64 21.48
CA ALA A 372 2.20 1.60 20.73
C ALA A 372 3.12 2.46 19.83
N PRO A 373 2.70 2.79 18.60
CA PRO A 373 3.50 3.61 17.70
C PRO A 373 3.67 5.03 18.23
N PRO A 374 4.71 5.77 17.79
CA PRO A 374 4.89 7.16 18.16
C PRO A 374 3.65 8.01 17.82
N GLY A 375 3.14 8.75 18.82
CA GLY A 375 1.95 9.60 18.68
C GLY A 375 0.62 8.94 19.07
N ALA A 376 0.63 7.64 19.37
CA ALA A 376 -0.50 6.97 20.01
C ALA A 376 -0.79 7.56 21.41
N ALA A 377 -2.06 7.55 21.82
CA ALA A 377 -2.43 7.95 23.16
C ALA A 377 -1.88 6.95 24.20
N THR A 378 -1.53 7.45 25.38
CA THR A 378 -0.79 6.64 26.38
C THR A 378 -1.62 5.48 26.96
N GLY A 379 -2.95 5.57 26.89
CA GLY A 379 -3.89 4.55 27.30
C GLY A 379 -4.05 3.42 26.29
N GLU A 380 -3.73 3.65 25.01
CA GLU A 380 -3.92 2.67 23.94
C GLU A 380 -3.22 1.34 24.24
N VAL A 381 -3.90 0.25 23.87
CA VAL A 381 -3.36 -1.10 23.95
C VAL A 381 -3.37 -1.72 22.57
N TRP A 382 -2.16 -1.99 22.07
CA TRP A 382 -1.93 -2.59 20.76
C TRP A 382 -1.67 -4.09 20.93
N VAL A 383 -2.53 -4.91 20.31
CA VAL A 383 -2.46 -6.37 20.38
C VAL A 383 -2.36 -6.89 18.96
N ARG A 384 -1.35 -7.71 18.67
CA ARG A 384 -1.25 -8.37 17.37
C ARG A 384 -2.50 -9.21 17.13
N THR A 385 -3.05 -9.13 15.92
CA THR A 385 -4.24 -9.93 15.56
C THR A 385 -4.00 -11.42 15.77
N ASP A 386 -5.05 -12.19 16.03
CA ASP A 386 -5.01 -13.63 16.26
C ASP A 386 -6.20 -14.28 15.53
N PRO A 387 -5.98 -15.28 14.65
CA PRO A 387 -7.05 -15.87 13.85
C PRO A 387 -8.19 -16.47 14.70
N ARG A 388 -7.90 -16.88 15.94
CA ARG A 388 -8.91 -17.38 16.88
C ARG A 388 -9.84 -16.27 17.34
N ILE A 389 -9.32 -15.06 17.50
CA ILE A 389 -10.10 -13.87 17.84
C ILE A 389 -10.82 -13.34 16.60
N ASP A 390 -10.18 -13.33 15.43
CA ASP A 390 -10.80 -12.90 14.17
C ASP A 390 -12.07 -13.71 13.85
N ALA A 391 -12.01 -15.04 14.05
CA ALA A 391 -13.15 -15.92 13.87
C ALA A 391 -14.34 -15.56 14.78
N GLU A 392 -14.04 -15.17 16.02
CA GLU A 392 -15.04 -14.78 17.01
C GLU A 392 -15.57 -13.36 16.75
N LEU A 393 -14.73 -12.41 16.37
CA LEU A 393 -15.16 -11.06 15.99
C LEU A 393 -16.10 -11.07 14.78
N GLY A 394 -15.90 -11.99 13.82
CA GLY A 394 -16.82 -12.21 12.70
C GLY A 394 -18.22 -12.69 13.11
N HIS A 395 -18.42 -13.16 14.35
CA HIS A 395 -19.74 -13.47 14.90
C HIS A 395 -20.41 -12.30 15.62
N TRP A 396 -19.66 -11.21 15.88
CA TRP A 396 -20.12 -10.03 16.62
C TRP A 396 -20.35 -8.79 15.75
N SER A 397 -19.78 -8.77 14.54
CA SER A 397 -20.12 -7.84 13.44
C SER A 397 -21.41 -8.25 12.73
#